data_AF-A0A6M4JCX2-F1
#
_entry.id   AF-A0A6M4JCX2-F1
#
_cell.length_a   1.000
_cell.length_b   1.000
_cell.length_c   1.000
_cell.angle_alpha   90.00
_cell.angle_beta   90.00
_cell.angle_gamma   90.00
#
_symmetry.space_group_name_H-M   'P 1'
#
loop_
_entity.id
_entity.type
_entity.pdbx_description
1 polymer ?
#
loop_
_entity_poly.entity_id
_entity_poly.type
_entity_poly.pdbx_seq_one_letter_code
_entity_poly.pdbx_strand_id
1 'polypeptide(L)'
;MNSDLINKVIQATVIKIYKSFILLENNKNQTFRLNLKDISDYYIGDLEDIFHINEEINVYVKEYNQEKDTYIVSFKNIHPRFLRNPFAFDLDKTSSFEKLLIFTKRKIKNDY
;
A
#
# COMPACT_ATOMS: atom_id res chain seq x y z
N MET A 1 -6.02 -9.94 24.36
CA MET A 1 -4.68 -9.81 23.75
C MET A 1 -4.76 -10.40 22.35
N ASN A 2 -4.72 -9.56 21.30
CA ASN A 2 -4.63 -10.00 19.89
C ASN A 2 -3.91 -8.92 19.03
N SER A 3 -2.90 -8.25 19.62
CA SER A 3 -2.18 -7.12 19.01
C SER A 3 -0.84 -7.50 18.38
N ASP A 4 -0.44 -8.78 18.41
CA ASP A 4 0.94 -9.21 18.11
C ASP A 4 1.37 -8.99 16.65
N LEU A 5 0.38 -8.80 15.76
CA LEU A 5 0.59 -8.59 14.32
C LEU A 5 0.60 -7.11 13.94
N ILE A 6 0.16 -6.21 14.82
CA ILE A 6 0.06 -4.78 14.51
C ILE A 6 1.45 -4.22 14.16
N ASN A 7 1.50 -3.38 13.13
CA ASN A 7 2.72 -2.78 12.57
C ASN A 7 3.71 -3.75 11.94
N LYS A 8 3.28 -4.97 11.58
CA LYS A 8 4.10 -5.93 10.85
C LYS A 8 3.59 -6.12 9.43
N VAL A 9 4.52 -6.51 8.55
CA VAL A 9 4.18 -7.02 7.22
C VAL A 9 3.94 -8.51 7.34
N ILE A 10 2.85 -8.98 6.76
CA ILE A 10 2.48 -10.38 6.73
C ILE A 10 2.13 -10.80 5.30
N GLN A 11 2.22 -12.09 5.05
CA GLN A 11 1.71 -12.71 3.83
C GLN A 11 0.28 -13.22 4.09
N ALA A 12 -0.63 -12.94 3.16
CA ALA A 12 -2.01 -13.41 3.22
C ALA A 12 -2.54 -13.72 1.81
N THR A 13 -3.41 -14.69 1.71
CA THR A 13 -4.04 -15.16 0.47
C THR A 13 -5.37 -14.46 0.26
N VAL A 14 -5.64 -14.01 -0.96
CA VAL A 14 -6.91 -13.41 -1.36
C VAL A 14 -8.01 -14.47 -1.40
N ILE A 15 -8.97 -14.39 -0.48
CA ILE A 15 -10.09 -15.33 -0.42
C ILE A 15 -11.28 -14.83 -1.22
N LYS A 16 -11.61 -13.54 -1.09
CA LYS A 16 -12.74 -12.90 -1.78
C LYS A 16 -12.44 -11.44 -2.10
N ILE A 17 -12.92 -11.01 -3.25
CA ILE A 17 -12.88 -9.62 -3.71
C ILE A 17 -14.30 -9.07 -3.67
N TYR A 18 -14.50 -7.95 -2.97
CA TYR A 18 -15.74 -7.18 -2.97
C TYR A 18 -15.46 -5.79 -3.53
N LYS A 19 -16.49 -5.11 -4.03
CA LYS A 19 -16.34 -3.76 -4.61
C LYS A 19 -15.63 -2.72 -3.72
N SER A 20 -15.72 -2.85 -2.40
CA SER A 20 -15.17 -1.87 -1.45
C SER A 20 -14.03 -2.39 -0.58
N PHE A 21 -13.76 -3.70 -0.59
CA PHE A 21 -12.70 -4.32 0.21
C PHE A 21 -12.36 -5.72 -0.30
N ILE A 22 -11.19 -6.21 0.07
CA ILE A 22 -10.73 -7.57 -0.18
C ILE A 22 -10.62 -8.29 1.15
N LEU A 23 -11.07 -9.53 1.17
CA LEU A 23 -10.92 -10.45 2.29
C LEU A 23 -9.69 -11.32 2.05
N LEU A 24 -8.77 -11.31 3.01
CA LEU A 24 -7.56 -12.11 2.97
C LEU A 24 -7.50 -13.03 4.19
N GLU A 25 -6.78 -14.13 4.06
CA GLU A 25 -6.56 -15.10 5.14
C GLU A 25 -5.10 -15.55 5.14
N ASN A 26 -4.54 -15.85 6.31
CA ASN A 26 -3.21 -16.44 6.41
C ASN A 26 -3.25 -17.93 6.75
N ASN A 27 -2.08 -18.56 6.80
CA ASN A 27 -1.92 -19.99 7.14
C ASN A 27 -2.38 -20.36 8.56
N LYS A 28 -2.76 -19.38 9.39
CA LYS A 28 -3.30 -19.57 10.75
C LYS A 28 -4.82 -19.31 10.82
N ASN A 29 -5.50 -19.24 9.68
CA ASN A 29 -6.92 -18.91 9.54
C ASN A 29 -7.30 -17.57 10.21
N GLN A 30 -6.37 -16.61 10.22
CA GLN A 30 -6.66 -15.26 10.70
C GLN A 30 -7.18 -14.43 9.55
N THR A 31 -8.26 -13.68 9.79
CA THR A 31 -8.93 -12.89 8.76
C THR A 31 -8.37 -11.47 8.71
N PHE A 32 -8.10 -11.01 7.49
CA PHE A 32 -7.63 -9.66 7.20
C PHE A 32 -8.57 -8.97 6.21
N ARG A 33 -8.75 -7.68 6.40
CA ARG A 33 -9.59 -6.83 5.54
C ARG A 33 -8.74 -5.72 4.96
N LEU A 34 -8.63 -5.72 3.64
CA LEU A 34 -7.96 -4.68 2.86
C LEU A 34 -9.02 -3.77 2.23
N ASN A 35 -9.22 -2.57 2.77
CA ASN A 35 -10.20 -1.64 2.22
C ASN A 35 -9.65 -0.92 0.97
N LEU A 36 -10.53 -0.47 0.07
CA LEU A 36 -10.15 0.27 -1.14
C LEU A 36 -9.18 1.43 -0.87
N LYS A 37 -9.42 2.19 0.21
CA LYS A 37 -8.57 3.33 0.62
C LYS A 37 -7.14 2.94 1.02
N ASP A 38 -6.94 1.68 1.40
CA ASP A 38 -5.67 1.14 1.86
C ASP A 38 -4.89 0.41 0.74
N ILE A 39 -5.46 0.36 -0.48
CA ILE A 39 -4.86 -0.24 -1.68
C ILE A 39 -4.07 0.78 -2.49
N SER A 40 -4.62 1.98 -2.70
CA SER A 40 -4.01 3.03 -3.52
C SER A 40 -4.52 4.41 -3.13
N ASP A 41 -3.74 5.45 -3.43
CA ASP A 41 -4.18 6.85 -3.38
C ASP A 41 -4.89 7.28 -4.66
N TYR A 42 -4.80 6.47 -5.72
CA TYR A 42 -5.44 6.70 -7.00
C TYR A 42 -6.79 5.96 -7.08
N TYR A 43 -7.67 6.44 -7.96
CA TYR A 43 -8.92 5.75 -8.26
C TYR A 43 -8.62 4.39 -8.91
N ILE A 44 -9.18 3.33 -8.33
CA ILE A 44 -9.17 1.98 -8.90
C ILE A 44 -10.60 1.69 -9.37
N GLY A 45 -10.74 1.39 -10.66
CA GLY A 45 -12.03 1.08 -11.27
C GLY A 45 -12.58 -0.27 -10.82
N ASP A 46 -11.77 -1.32 -11.01
CA ASP A 46 -12.08 -2.67 -10.55
C ASP A 46 -10.91 -3.24 -9.73
N LEU A 47 -11.23 -3.91 -8.62
CA LEU A 47 -10.23 -4.58 -7.79
C LEU A 47 -9.78 -5.91 -8.41
N GLU A 48 -10.62 -6.52 -9.25
CA GLU A 48 -10.30 -7.77 -9.94
C GLU A 48 -9.22 -7.60 -11.02
N ASP A 49 -8.97 -6.36 -11.47
CA ASP A 49 -7.88 -6.02 -12.40
C ASP A 49 -6.49 -6.06 -11.73
N ILE A 50 -6.45 -5.97 -10.40
CA ILE A 50 -5.21 -5.83 -9.61
C ILE A 50 -4.94 -7.08 -8.79
N PHE A 51 -5.99 -7.72 -8.28
CA PHE A 51 -5.90 -8.87 -7.38
C PHE A 51 -6.65 -10.05 -7.94
N HIS A 52 -6.12 -11.24 -7.72
CA HIS A 52 -6.77 -12.48 -8.13
C HIS A 52 -7.13 -13.35 -6.92
N ILE A 53 -8.24 -14.07 -7.01
CA ILE A 53 -8.62 -15.03 -5.96
C ILE A 53 -7.55 -16.14 -5.88
N ASN A 54 -7.17 -16.51 -4.66
CA ASN A 54 -6.08 -17.41 -4.30
C ASN A 54 -4.66 -16.86 -4.55
N GLU A 55 -4.51 -15.58 -4.88
CA GLU A 55 -3.20 -14.93 -4.94
C GLU A 55 -2.65 -14.68 -3.53
N GLU A 56 -1.36 -14.92 -3.33
CA GLU A 56 -0.66 -14.56 -2.10
C GLU A 56 -0.08 -13.15 -2.21
N ILE A 57 -0.46 -12.27 -1.30
CA ILE A 57 0.01 -10.88 -1.25
C ILE A 57 0.63 -10.55 0.11
N ASN A 58 1.58 -9.62 0.09
CA ASN A 58 2.11 -9.03 1.31
C ASN A 58 1.26 -7.81 1.68
N VAL A 59 0.97 -7.64 2.97
CA VAL A 59 0.20 -6.51 3.50
C VAL A 59 0.73 -6.07 4.85
N TYR A 60 0.62 -4.76 5.12
CA TYR A 60 0.96 -4.17 6.41
C TYR A 60 -0.25 -4.13 7.34
N VAL A 61 -0.15 -4.69 8.53
CA VAL A 61 -1.23 -4.68 9.53
C VAL A 61 -1.27 -3.35 10.24
N LYS A 62 -2.37 -2.61 10.09
CA LYS A 62 -2.55 -1.28 10.69
C LYS A 62 -3.17 -1.36 12.08
N GLU A 63 -4.26 -2.11 12.19
CA GLU A 63 -5.05 -2.19 13.41
C GLU A 63 -5.82 -3.50 13.48
N TYR A 64 -6.36 -3.80 14.65
CA TYR A 64 -7.23 -4.94 14.87
C TYR A 64 -8.60 -4.45 15.31
N ASN A 65 -9.64 -4.83 14.57
CA ASN A 65 -11.02 -4.52 14.91
C ASN A 65 -11.55 -5.63 15.84
N GLN A 66 -11.70 -5.30 17.12
CA GLN A 66 -12.15 -6.24 18.16
C GLN A 66 -13.61 -6.68 17.97
N GLU A 67 -14.48 -5.81 17.46
CA GLU A 67 -15.91 -6.13 17.28
C GLU A 67 -16.13 -7.18 16.19
N LYS A 68 -15.30 -7.16 15.15
CA LYS A 68 -15.41 -8.03 13.97
C LYS A 68 -14.35 -9.14 13.94
N ASP A 69 -13.52 -9.24 14.97
CA ASP A 69 -12.39 -10.16 15.04
C ASP A 69 -11.56 -10.20 13.74
N THR A 70 -11.25 -9.02 13.20
CA THR A 70 -10.60 -8.89 11.87
C THR A 70 -9.50 -7.85 11.92
N TYR A 71 -8.37 -8.15 11.30
CA TYR A 71 -7.26 -7.20 11.14
C TYR A 71 -7.50 -6.29 9.94
N ILE A 72 -7.29 -4.99 10.12
CA ILE A 72 -7.30 -4.03 9.00
C ILE A 72 -5.87 -3.88 8.49
N VAL A 73 -5.72 -4.03 7.18
CA VAL A 73 -4.41 -4.04 6.54
C VAL A 73 -4.29 -3.00 5.43
N SER A 74 -3.06 -2.70 5.04
CA SER A 74 -2.74 -1.82 3.93
C SER A 74 -1.72 -2.42 2.98
N PHE A 75 -2.02 -2.27 1.70
CA PHE A 75 -1.16 -2.66 0.61
C PHE A 75 -0.28 -1.49 0.17
N LYS A 76 -0.84 -0.29 0.01
CA LYS A 76 -0.08 0.90 -0.44
C LYS A 76 1.09 1.30 0.47
N ASN A 77 1.00 1.02 1.78
CA ASN A 77 2.05 1.37 2.73
C ASN A 77 3.39 0.66 2.45
N ILE A 78 3.36 -0.49 1.77
CA ILE A 78 4.57 -1.25 1.40
C ILE A 78 4.81 -1.29 -0.11
N HIS A 79 3.94 -0.66 -0.90
CA HIS A 79 4.05 -0.57 -2.35
C HIS A 79 4.00 0.90 -2.80
N PRO A 80 5.16 1.60 -2.83
CA PRO A 80 5.23 3.03 -3.16
C PRO A 80 4.62 3.42 -4.51
N ARG A 81 4.54 2.48 -5.47
CA ARG A 81 3.90 2.68 -6.78
C ARG A 81 2.41 3.04 -6.68
N PHE A 82 1.75 2.70 -5.58
CA PHE A 82 0.34 2.98 -5.35
C PHE A 82 0.10 4.24 -4.50
N LEU A 83 1.18 4.93 -4.11
CA LEU A 83 1.12 6.19 -3.38
C LEU A 83 1.17 7.36 -4.35
N ARG A 84 0.42 8.42 -4.04
CA ARG A 84 0.50 9.66 -4.80
C ARG A 84 1.89 10.25 -4.61
N ASN A 85 2.59 10.54 -5.71
CA ASN A 85 3.88 11.22 -5.63
C ASN A 85 3.70 12.57 -4.91
N PRO A 86 4.35 12.78 -3.74
CA PRO A 86 4.25 14.05 -3.03
C PRO A 86 5.06 15.17 -3.72
N PHE A 87 5.90 14.82 -4.71
CA PHE A 87 6.71 15.77 -5.46
C PHE A 87 5.99 16.23 -6.72
N ALA A 88 5.75 17.53 -6.82
CA ALA A 88 5.13 18.20 -7.97
C ALA A 88 6.13 18.48 -9.12
N PHE A 89 7.22 17.74 -9.21
CA PHE A 89 8.26 18.00 -10.21
C PHE A 89 8.11 17.04 -11.39
N ASP A 90 7.50 17.54 -12.47
CA ASP A 90 7.49 16.84 -13.75
C ASP A 90 8.82 17.06 -14.48
N LEU A 91 9.37 15.95 -14.98
CA LEU A 91 10.50 15.97 -15.90
C LEU A 91 10.01 16.43 -17.27
N ASP A 92 10.00 17.74 -17.49
CA ASP A 92 9.78 18.31 -18.83
C ASP A 92 10.82 17.71 -19.80
N LYS A 93 10.35 17.16 -20.93
CA LYS A 93 11.20 16.54 -21.97
C LYS A 93 12.31 17.47 -22.50
N THR A 94 12.21 18.77 -22.28
CA THR A 94 13.15 19.82 -22.70
C THR A 94 14.03 20.36 -21.57
N SER A 95 13.92 19.81 -20.36
CA SER A 95 14.74 20.24 -19.23
C SER A 95 16.13 19.63 -19.31
N SER A 96 17.10 20.42 -19.77
CA SER A 96 18.52 20.08 -19.78
C SER A 96 18.96 19.45 -18.45
N PHE A 97 19.79 18.42 -18.54
CA PHE A 97 20.38 17.65 -17.42
C PHE A 97 20.93 18.52 -16.27
N GLU A 98 21.34 19.75 -16.59
CA GLU A 98 21.77 20.79 -15.64
C GLU A 98 20.75 21.11 -14.55
N LYS A 99 19.44 21.15 -14.87
CA LYS A 99 18.39 21.40 -13.87
C LYS A 99 18.28 20.25 -12.88
N LEU A 100 18.49 19.02 -13.33
CA LEU A 100 18.57 17.84 -12.48
C LEU A 100 19.74 17.96 -11.50
N LEU A 101 20.92 18.32 -12.01
CA LEU A 101 22.13 18.50 -11.21
C LEU A 101 21.97 19.60 -10.14
N ILE A 102 21.31 20.71 -10.47
CA ILE A 102 21.02 21.79 -9.53
C ILE A 102 20.05 21.34 -8.44
N PHE A 103 18.99 20.61 -8.79
CA PHE A 103 18.04 20.07 -7.81
C PHE A 103 18.71 19.11 -6.83
N THR A 104 19.52 18.17 -7.34
CA THR A 104 20.26 17.21 -6.51
C THR A 104 21.25 17.91 -5.58
N LYS A 105 22.01 18.90 -6.07
CA LYS A 105 22.98 19.65 -5.25
C LYS A 105 22.31 20.51 -4.16
N ARG A 106 21.12 21.07 -4.42
CA ARG A 106 20.37 21.85 -3.42
C ARG A 106 19.89 20.97 -2.25
N LYS A 107 19.48 19.73 -2.54
CA LYS A 107 19.03 18.80 -1.51
C LYS A 107 20.17 18.40 -0.56
N ILE A 108 21.36 18.10 -1.11
CA ILE A 108 22.56 17.75 -0.32
C ILE A 108 23.00 18.90 0.60
N LYS A 109 22.74 20.16 0.23
CA LYS A 109 23.17 21.34 1.00
C LYS A 109 22.24 21.69 2.17
N ASN A 110 21.02 21.15 2.21
CA ASN A 110 20.03 21.42 3.25
C ASN A 110 19.94 20.29 4.30
N ASP A 111 20.76 19.24 4.16
CA ASP A 111 20.86 18.12 5.10
C ASP A 111 22.07 18.25 6.08
N TYR A 112 22.60 19.48 6.26
CA TYR A 112 23.61 19.82 7.29
C TYR A 112 23.24 21.11 8.02
#